data_AF-A0A9X6JMN6-F1
#
_entry.id   AF-A0A9X6JMN6-F1
#
_cell.length_a   1.000
_cell.length_b   1.000
_cell.length_c   1.000
_cell.angle_alpha   90.00
_cell.angle_beta   90.00
_cell.angle_gamma   90.00
#
_symmetry.space_group_name_H-M   'P 1'
#
loop_
_entity.id
_entity.type
_entity.pdbx_description
1 polymer ?
#
loop_
_entity_poly.entity_id
_entity_poly.type
_entity_poly.pdbx_seq_one_letter_code
_entity_poly.pdbx_strand_id
1 'polypeptide(L)' 'MTLITVVFVAFALLVIFYTNFMTHTLCERKQIAASRQPGVFRVINVCITILLISSYIEIIFHGK' A
#
# COMPACT_ATOMS: atom_id res chain seq x y z
N MET A 1 -22.75 -0.40 -6.91
CA MET A 1 -21.88 0.40 -6.01
C MET A 1 -21.24 -0.47 -4.92
N THR A 2 -21.99 -1.26 -4.15
CA THR A 2 -21.44 -2.09 -3.04
C THR A 2 -20.42 -3.15 -3.47
N LEU A 3 -20.63 -3.82 -4.61
CA LEU A 3 -19.70 -4.84 -5.13
C LEU A 3 -18.32 -4.24 -5.47
N ILE A 4 -18.30 -3.06 -6.09
CA ILE A 4 -17.07 -2.36 -6.48
C ILE A 4 -16.27 -2.00 -5.23
N THR A 5 -16.94 -1.53 -4.16
CA THR A 5 -16.28 -1.22 -2.89
C THR A 5 -15.68 -2.46 -2.25
N VAL A 6 -16.38 -3.60 -2.27
CA VAL A 6 -15.86 -4.87 -1.72
C VAL A 6 -14.64 -5.35 -2.51
N VAL A 7 -14.68 -5.30 -3.84
CA VAL A 7 -13.54 -5.66 -4.71
C VAL A 7 -12.36 -4.71 -4.45
N PHE A 8 -12.62 -3.41 -4.30
CA PHE A 8 -11.58 -2.43 -3.97
C PHE A 8 -10.94 -2.68 -2.60
N VAL A 9 -11.73 -3.01 -1.57
CA VAL A 9 -11.19 -3.35 -0.24
C VAL A 9 -10.31 -4.60 -0.31
N ALA A 10 -10.74 -5.64 -1.04
CA ALA A 10 -9.93 -6.84 -1.25
C ALA A 10 -8.61 -6.50 -1.98
N PHE A 11 -8.68 -5.65 -3.02
CA PHE A 11 -7.50 -5.16 -3.73
C PHE A 11 -6.57 -4.35 -2.83
N ALA A 12 -7.12 -3.46 -1.99
CA ALA A 12 -6.34 -2.66 -1.04
C ALA A 12 -5.58 -3.53 -0.04
N LEU A 13 -6.20 -4.59 0.48
CA LEU A 13 -5.53 -5.57 1.34
C LEU A 13 -4.38 -6.28 0.62
N LEU A 14 -4.59 -6.69 -0.64
CA LEU A 14 -3.53 -7.28 -1.46
C LEU A 14 -2.36 -6.30 -1.69
N VAL A 15 -2.65 -5.04 -1.99
CA VAL A 15 -1.62 -4.01 -2.19
C VAL A 15 -0.81 -3.80 -0.91
N ILE A 16 -1.45 -3.68 0.25
CA ILE A 16 -0.77 -3.53 1.54
C ILE A 16 0.11 -4.75 1.85
N PHE A 17 -0.41 -5.96 1.60
CA PHE A 17 0.34 -7.19 1.81
C PHE A 17 1.58 -7.28 0.92
N TYR A 18 1.41 -7.12 -0.40
CA TYR A 18 2.51 -7.19 -1.35
C TYR A 18 3.56 -6.12 -1.10
N THR A 19 3.14 -4.92 -0.71
CA THR A 19 4.10 -3.84 -0.47
C THR A 19 4.93 -4.10 0.78
N ASN A 20 4.35 -4.62 1.86
CA ASN A 20 5.11 -5.02 3.04
C ASN A 20 6.10 -6.16 2.71
N PHE A 21 5.67 -7.15 1.94
CA PHE A 21 6.54 -8.25 1.50
C PHE A 21 7.72 -7.72 0.65
N MET A 22 7.44 -6.90 -0.35
CA MET A 22 8.46 -6.33 -1.23
C MET A 22 9.43 -5.43 -0.45
N THR A 23 8.95 -4.68 0.54
CA THR A 23 9.79 -3.84 1.42
C THR A 23 10.71 -4.69 2.29
N HIS A 24 10.21 -5.80 2.82
CA HIS A 24 11.03 -6.76 3.56
C HIS A 24 12.13 -7.34 2.67
N THR A 25 11.77 -7.84 1.49
CA THR A 25 12.75 -8.35 0.50
C THR A 25 13.75 -7.28 0.08
N LEU A 26 13.33 -6.02 -0.05
CA LEU A 26 14.22 -4.90 -0.36
C LEU A 26 15.24 -4.68 0.77
N CYS A 27 14.79 -4.70 2.03
CA CYS A 27 15.65 -4.53 3.20
C CYS A 27 16.67 -5.66 3.32
N GLU A 28 16.26 -6.91 3.06
CA GLU A 28 17.16 -8.07 3.02
C GLU A 28 18.19 -7.95 1.88
N ARG A 29 17.73 -7.69 0.64
CA ARG A 29 18.62 -7.63 -0.54
C ARG A 29 19.62 -6.48 -0.48
N LYS A 30 19.24 -5.34 0.11
CA LYS A 30 20.11 -4.16 0.27
C LYS A 30 20.95 -4.19 1.57
N GLN A 31 20.84 -5.23 2.39
CA GLN A 31 21.48 -5.34 3.72
C GLN A 31 21.30 -4.06 4.55
N ILE A 32 20.09 -3.50 4.54
CA ILE A 32 19.82 -2.25 5.25
C ILE A 32 19.92 -2.53 6.75
N ALA A 33 20.79 -1.77 7.44
CA ALA A 33 20.96 -1.87 8.89
C ALA A 33 19.60 -1.79 9.61
N ALA A 34 19.38 -2.65 10.60
CA ALA A 34 18.09 -2.79 11.29
C ALA A 34 17.55 -1.47 11.87
N SER A 35 18.42 -0.52 12.20
CA SER A 35 18.04 0.81 12.67
C SER A 35 17.38 1.70 11.60
N ARG A 36 17.68 1.47 10.31
CA ARG A 36 17.17 2.27 9.18
C ARG A 36 15.96 1.63 8.50
N GLN A 37 15.77 0.32 8.66
CA GLN A 37 14.61 -0.42 8.15
C GLN A 37 13.24 0.21 8.53
N PRO A 38 12.97 0.60 9.80
CA PRO A 38 11.67 1.18 10.16
C PRO A 38 11.36 2.51 9.44
N GLY A 39 12.38 3.27 9.04
CA GLY A 39 12.19 4.47 8.22
C GLY A 39 11.65 4.15 6.83
N VAL A 40 12.18 3.11 6.18
CA VAL A 40 11.75 2.67 4.85
C VAL A 40 10.31 2.15 4.88
N PHE A 41 9.98 1.30 5.85
CA PHE A 41 8.61 0.82 6.04
C PHE A 41 7.62 1.96 6.27
N ARG A 42 8.01 2.99 7.04
CA ARG A 42 7.15 4.15 7.30
C ARG A 42 6.86 4.93 6.02
N VAL A 43 7.88 5.23 5.22
CA VAL A 43 7.71 5.97 3.96
C VAL A 43 6.81 5.20 3.01
N ILE A 44 7.07 3.91 2.83
CA ILE A 44 6.30 3.07 1.92
C ILE A 44 4.84 2.94 2.38
N ASN A 45 4.59 2.73 3.67
CA ASN A 45 3.23 2.69 4.20
C ASN A 45 2.49 4.01 3.97
N VAL A 46 3.13 5.17 4.20
CA VAL A 46 2.52 6.49 3.92
C VAL A 46 2.20 6.62 2.42
N CYS A 47 3.13 6.25 1.53
CA CYS A 47 2.91 6.30 0.08
C CYS A 47 1.73 5.42 -0.35
N ILE A 48 1.64 4.18 0.13
CA ILE A 48 0.53 3.26 -0.19
C ILE A 48 -0.79 3.80 0.35
N THR A 49 -0.81 4.32 1.58
CA THR A 49 -2.04 4.91 2.14
C THR A 49 -2.53 6.09 1.30
N ILE A 50 -1.62 6.98 0.85
CA ILE A 50 -1.99 8.09 -0.04
C ILE A 50 -2.54 7.55 -1.37
N LEU A 51 -1.89 6.55 -1.96
CA LEU A 51 -2.34 5.93 -3.21
C LEU A 51 -3.74 5.34 -3.09
N LEU A 52 -4.00 4.57 -2.03
CA LEU A 52 -5.29 3.94 -1.77
C LEU A 52 -6.39 4.97 -1.50
N ILE A 53 -6.09 6.04 -0.75
CA ILE A 53 -7.05 7.12 -0.49
C ILE A 53 -7.40 7.83 -1.80
N SER A 54 -6.39 8.18 -2.61
CA SER A 54 -6.61 8.83 -3.91
C SER A 54 -7.48 7.97 -4.83
N SER A 55 -7.17 6.68 -4.95
CA SER A 55 -7.99 5.76 -5.76
C SER A 55 -9.40 5.57 -5.20
N TYR A 56 -9.57 5.59 -3.87
CA TYR A 56 -10.90 5.49 -3.25
C TYR A 56 -11.76 6.73 -3.55
N ILE A 57 -11.18 7.93 -3.46
CA ILE A 57 -11.86 9.18 -3.83
C ILE A 57 -12.24 9.15 -5.31
N GLU A 58 -11.35 8.70 -6.19
CA GLU A 58 -11.64 8.58 -7.62
C GLU A 58 -12.84 7.65 -7.90
N ILE A 59 -12.93 6.50 -7.24
CA ILE A 59 -14.06 5.58 -7.37
C ILE A 59 -15.37 6.21 -6.88
N ILE A 60 -15.34 6.98 -5.78
CA ILE A 60 -16.54 7.63 -5.23
C ILE A 60 -17.03 8.80 -6.09
N PHE A 61 -16.11 9.64 -6.57
CA PHE A 61 -16.45 10.93 -7.18
C PHE A 61 -16.43 10.91 -8.72
N HIS A 62 -15.62 10.06 -9.34
CA HIS A 62 -15.47 9.93 -10.79
C HIS A 62 -16.04 8.64 -11.38
N GLY A 63 -16.60 7.75 -10.56
CA GLY A 63 -17.31 6.54 -10.99
C GLY A 63 -18.68 6.84 -11.63
N LYS A 64 -18.69 7.55 -12.76
CA LYS A 64 -19.81 7.60 -13.71
C LYS A 64 -19.75 6.41 -14.66
#